data_AF-A0A5Q4YTN1-F1
#
_entry.id   AF-A0A5Q4YTN1-F1
#
_cell.length_a   1.000
_cell.length_b   1.000
_cell.length_c   1.000
_cell.angle_alpha   90.00
_cell.angle_beta   90.00
_cell.angle_gamma   90.00
#
_symmetry.space_group_name_H-M   'P 1'
#
loop_
_entity.id
_entity.type
_entity.pdbx_description
1 polymer ?
#
loop_
_entity_poly.entity_id
_entity_poly.type
_entity_poly.pdbx_seq_one_letter_code
_entity_poly.pdbx_strand_id
1 'polypeptide(L)'
;MSEQLRSLGEFTAEVEAMTAAMMTEEPQEIASMRCGEMENTAGSYGQYFGTWDIAHGMLRDYSMYTLYPITALAEDAEIDLISLSKTVDALDPAYSNYLRYSGFPKMGKLAVELRGLIRASTSRSDVVAALRAFTAYTNRLQAWSFHYFPWGLGKHFRYDEARLQDAPLPVADLGATRACITRGQRIRISWEPLGITVNATLASEENPELCGDVVAALPFTVIQDHAVVTGESMYAWTPVLSTAPIHLRERICDAPVGRLRYSQSTGQKFIVQYGPTTEDLSQPVLGEIDAADAGKLEQVGRAVWDSTFDNKKLIWMTVELA
;
A
#
# COMPACT_ATOMS: atom_id res chain seq x y z
N MET A 1 -21.75 26.81 21.34
CA MET A 1 -21.97 27.06 19.90
C MET A 1 -22.03 25.71 19.24
N SER A 2 -23.13 25.35 18.57
CA SER A 2 -23.19 24.12 17.79
C SER A 2 -22.21 24.29 16.64
N GLU A 3 -21.04 23.66 16.69
CA GLU A 3 -20.23 23.50 15.48
C GLU A 3 -21.13 22.80 14.46
N GLN A 4 -21.34 23.44 13.32
CA GLN A 4 -22.01 22.81 12.20
C GLN A 4 -21.09 21.67 11.75
N LEU A 5 -21.52 20.42 11.99
CA LEU A 5 -20.82 19.26 11.45
C LEU A 5 -20.77 19.42 9.93
N ARG A 6 -19.56 19.41 9.37
CA ARG A 6 -19.37 19.40 7.92
C ARG A 6 -20.04 18.16 7.30
N SER A 7 -20.37 18.23 6.02
CA SER A 7 -20.90 17.11 5.25
C SER A 7 -19.82 16.06 4.94
N LEU A 8 -20.25 14.83 4.61
CA LEU A 8 -19.35 13.79 4.08
C LEU A 8 -18.66 14.22 2.77
N GLY A 9 -19.33 15.03 1.95
CA GLY A 9 -18.73 15.57 0.73
C GLY A 9 -17.57 16.52 1.03
N GLU A 10 -17.75 17.45 1.99
CA GLU A 10 -16.67 18.34 2.44
C GLU A 10 -15.53 17.56 3.12
N PHE A 11 -15.85 16.51 3.89
CA PHE A 11 -14.85 15.59 4.43
C PHE A 11 -14.03 14.92 3.33
N THR A 12 -14.70 14.34 2.35
CA THR A 12 -14.09 13.62 1.24
C THR A 12 -13.13 14.54 0.47
N ALA A 13 -13.60 15.74 0.10
CA ALA A 13 -12.80 16.70 -0.65
C ALA A 13 -11.54 17.15 0.11
N GLU A 14 -11.62 17.39 1.43
CA GLU A 14 -10.43 17.74 2.22
C GLU A 14 -9.43 16.58 2.25
N VAL A 15 -9.90 15.36 2.51
CA VAL A 15 -9.04 14.18 2.62
C VAL A 15 -8.37 13.85 1.28
N GLU A 16 -9.09 13.99 0.16
CA GLU A 16 -8.53 13.84 -1.19
C GLU A 16 -7.45 14.90 -1.47
N ALA A 17 -7.71 16.16 -1.14
CA ALA A 17 -6.72 17.23 -1.30
C ALA A 17 -5.45 16.97 -0.46
N MET A 18 -5.62 16.50 0.78
CA MET A 18 -4.51 16.10 1.63
C MET A 18 -3.73 14.92 1.03
N THR A 19 -4.43 13.93 0.50
CA THR A 19 -3.81 12.74 -0.12
C THR A 19 -3.02 13.12 -1.37
N ALA A 20 -3.55 14.05 -2.18
CA ALA A 20 -2.87 14.55 -3.37
C ALA A 20 -1.57 15.29 -3.03
N ALA A 21 -1.55 16.12 -1.98
CA ALA A 21 -0.33 16.79 -1.53
C ALA A 21 0.79 15.79 -1.16
N MET A 22 0.43 14.65 -0.57
CA MET A 22 1.36 13.59 -0.22
C MET A 22 1.94 12.83 -1.42
N MET A 23 1.57 13.17 -2.65
CA MET A 23 2.22 12.60 -3.83
C MET A 23 3.65 13.06 -4.00
N THR A 24 3.97 14.29 -3.60
CA THR A 24 5.29 14.90 -3.78
C THR A 24 5.91 15.38 -2.48
N GLU A 25 5.11 15.54 -1.42
CA GLU A 25 5.55 16.12 -0.16
C GLU A 25 5.43 15.11 0.99
N GLU A 26 6.48 15.02 1.80
CA GLU A 26 6.46 14.21 3.01
C GLU A 26 5.43 14.78 4.01
N PRO A 27 4.51 13.97 4.55
CA PRO A 27 3.59 14.41 5.59
C PRO A 27 4.32 14.84 6.87
N GLN A 28 3.93 15.96 7.46
CA GLN A 28 4.52 16.45 8.73
C GLN A 28 4.47 15.42 9.86
N GLU A 29 3.39 14.63 9.97
CA GLU A 29 3.28 13.58 11.00
C GLU A 29 4.35 12.49 10.84
N ILE A 30 4.71 12.16 9.59
CA ILE A 30 5.79 11.21 9.29
C ILE A 30 7.14 11.82 9.63
N ALA A 31 7.40 13.07 9.21
CA ALA A 31 8.64 13.77 9.51
C ALA A 31 8.87 13.89 11.03
N SER A 32 7.84 14.34 11.76
CA SER A 32 7.88 14.45 13.22
C SER A 32 8.12 13.09 13.90
N MET A 33 7.48 12.02 13.43
CA MET A 33 7.70 10.67 13.95
C MET A 33 9.16 10.23 13.78
N ARG A 34 9.70 10.29 12.55
CA ARG A 34 11.06 9.79 12.27
C ARG A 34 12.16 10.64 12.93
N CYS A 35 11.90 11.92 13.16
CA CYS A 35 12.82 12.84 13.81
C CYS A 35 12.66 12.89 15.35
N GLY A 36 11.67 12.20 15.93
CA GLY A 36 11.39 12.26 17.36
C GLY A 36 10.81 13.59 17.83
N GLU A 37 10.20 14.35 16.93
CA GLU A 37 9.64 15.70 17.14
C GLU A 37 8.10 15.66 17.24
N MET A 38 7.55 14.53 17.68
CA MET A 38 6.10 14.39 17.90
C MET A 38 5.63 15.33 19.01
N GLU A 39 4.47 15.97 18.81
CA GLU A 39 3.84 16.84 19.83
C GLU A 39 3.63 16.09 21.16
N ASN A 40 3.15 14.85 21.07
CA ASN A 40 3.10 13.94 22.21
C ASN A 40 4.37 13.09 22.26
N THR A 41 5.15 13.24 23.32
CA THR A 41 6.40 12.51 23.54
C THR A 41 6.14 11.10 24.08
N ALA A 42 5.29 10.34 23.39
CA ALA A 42 5.02 8.95 23.74
C ALA A 42 6.31 8.12 23.60
N GLY A 43 6.59 7.30 24.60
CA GLY A 43 7.74 6.39 24.59
C GLY A 43 8.34 6.16 25.98
N SER A 44 8.47 4.89 26.37
CA SER A 44 9.03 4.52 27.68
C SER A 44 10.51 4.92 27.76
N TYR A 45 10.95 5.38 28.94
CA TYR A 45 12.34 5.73 29.25
C TYR A 45 12.97 6.79 28.33
N GLY A 46 12.17 7.70 27.76
CA GLY A 46 12.68 8.86 27.03
C GLY A 46 13.19 8.58 25.61
N GLN A 47 12.84 7.43 25.02
CA GLN A 47 13.11 7.12 23.61
C GLN A 47 11.82 7.08 22.79
N TYR A 48 11.91 7.27 21.48
CA TYR A 48 10.76 7.27 20.56
C TYR A 48 10.74 6.10 19.56
N PHE A 49 11.78 5.27 19.52
CA PHE A 49 11.87 4.12 18.61
C PHE A 49 10.72 3.12 18.81
N GLY A 50 10.43 2.76 20.06
CA GLY A 50 9.31 1.84 20.34
C GLY A 50 7.95 2.42 19.93
N THR A 51 7.78 3.74 20.03
CA THR A 51 6.59 4.44 19.55
C THR A 51 6.52 4.38 18.02
N TRP A 52 7.65 4.62 17.34
CA TRP A 52 7.75 4.55 15.90
C TRP A 52 7.47 3.13 15.36
N ASP A 53 8.06 2.09 15.95
CA ASP A 53 7.80 0.69 15.62
C ASP A 53 6.31 0.34 15.69
N ILE A 54 5.69 0.59 16.84
CA ILE A 54 4.28 0.24 17.03
C ILE A 54 3.38 1.08 16.13
N ALA A 55 3.63 2.39 16.01
CA ALA A 55 2.80 3.26 15.18
C ALA A 55 2.92 2.91 13.68
N HIS A 56 4.12 2.53 13.21
CA HIS A 56 4.32 2.02 11.86
C HIS A 56 3.51 0.74 11.60
N GLY A 57 3.63 -0.25 12.48
CA GLY A 57 2.87 -1.50 12.37
C GLY A 57 1.36 -1.28 12.43
N MET A 58 0.89 -0.46 13.37
CA MET A 58 -0.52 -0.16 13.53
C MET A 58 -1.10 0.66 12.37
N LEU A 59 -0.33 1.56 11.76
CA LEU A 59 -0.78 2.30 10.58
C LEU A 59 -0.98 1.36 9.39
N ARG A 60 -0.05 0.42 9.17
CA ARG A 60 -0.21 -0.66 8.18
C ARG A 60 -1.49 -1.45 8.44
N ASP A 61 -1.67 -1.89 9.67
CA ASP A 61 -2.79 -2.76 10.04
C ASP A 61 -4.15 -2.05 9.95
N TYR A 62 -4.18 -0.78 10.34
CA TYR A 62 -5.35 0.07 10.21
C TYR A 62 -5.73 0.31 8.75
N SER A 63 -4.76 0.71 7.91
CA SER A 63 -5.03 1.01 6.50
C SER A 63 -5.47 -0.22 5.71
N MET A 64 -4.75 -1.33 5.90
CA MET A 64 -4.85 -2.50 5.02
C MET A 64 -5.81 -3.56 5.53
N TYR A 65 -5.77 -3.85 6.83
CA TYR A 65 -6.52 -4.97 7.42
C TYR A 65 -7.77 -4.51 8.18
N THR A 66 -8.01 -3.19 8.27
CA THR A 66 -9.21 -2.61 8.89
C THR A 66 -9.99 -1.74 7.91
N LEU A 67 -9.42 -0.65 7.40
CA LEU A 67 -10.12 0.31 6.54
C LEU A 67 -10.46 -0.25 5.16
N TYR A 68 -9.54 -0.98 4.51
CA TYR A 68 -9.83 -1.60 3.22
C TYR A 68 -11.00 -2.61 3.30
N PRO A 69 -11.02 -3.59 4.22
CA PRO A 69 -12.17 -4.49 4.37
C PRO A 69 -13.47 -3.74 4.70
N ILE A 70 -13.44 -2.74 5.59
CA ILE A 70 -14.62 -1.90 5.88
C ILE A 70 -15.12 -1.19 4.62
N THR A 71 -14.20 -0.69 3.78
CA THR A 71 -14.55 -0.03 2.52
C THR A 71 -15.22 -1.00 1.54
N ALA A 72 -14.66 -2.20 1.38
CA ALA A 72 -15.28 -3.24 0.56
C ALA A 72 -16.68 -3.65 1.08
N LEU A 73 -16.85 -3.76 2.40
CA LEU A 73 -18.15 -4.03 3.02
C LEU A 73 -19.14 -2.87 2.84
N ALA A 74 -18.67 -1.63 2.77
CA ALA A 74 -19.55 -0.48 2.55
C ALA A 74 -20.17 -0.46 1.14
N GLU A 75 -19.45 -1.01 0.16
CA GLU A 75 -19.88 -1.18 -1.23
C GLU A 75 -20.92 -2.30 -1.39
N ASP A 76 -20.97 -3.24 -0.45
CA ASP A 76 -21.97 -4.31 -0.43
C ASP A 76 -23.36 -3.76 -0.08
N ALA A 77 -24.29 -3.88 -1.03
CA ALA A 77 -25.66 -3.42 -0.87
C ALA A 77 -26.46 -4.23 0.17
N GLU A 78 -26.03 -5.45 0.50
CA GLU A 78 -26.68 -6.31 1.49
C GLU A 78 -26.39 -5.86 2.94
N ILE A 79 -25.32 -5.08 3.17
CA ILE A 79 -24.92 -4.60 4.50
C ILE A 79 -25.57 -3.25 4.77
N ASP A 80 -26.58 -3.18 5.62
CA ASP A 80 -27.24 -1.91 5.97
C ASP A 80 -26.31 -0.90 6.67
N LEU A 81 -26.61 0.40 6.54
CA LEU A 81 -25.74 1.47 7.07
C LEU A 81 -25.63 1.48 8.60
N ILE A 82 -26.63 0.97 9.33
CA ILE A 82 -26.57 0.89 10.79
C ILE A 82 -25.57 -0.20 11.19
N SER A 83 -25.63 -1.36 10.54
CA SER A 83 -24.66 -2.45 10.72
C SER A 83 -23.25 -2.02 10.33
N LEU A 84 -23.08 -1.34 9.19
CA LEU A 84 -21.80 -0.76 8.78
C LEU A 84 -21.26 0.21 9.84
N SER A 85 -22.06 1.15 10.32
CA SER A 85 -21.66 2.09 11.37
C SER A 85 -21.21 1.38 12.65
N LYS A 86 -21.90 0.31 13.07
CA LYS A 86 -21.50 -0.49 14.24
C LYS A 86 -20.16 -1.19 14.02
N THR A 87 -19.91 -1.70 12.81
CA THR A 87 -18.63 -2.31 12.44
C THR A 87 -17.49 -1.28 12.53
N VAL A 88 -17.69 -0.07 11.98
CA VAL A 88 -16.71 1.02 12.10
C VAL A 88 -16.48 1.37 13.57
N ASP A 89 -17.54 1.53 14.36
CA ASP A 89 -17.45 1.84 15.80
C ASP A 89 -16.71 0.75 16.60
N ALA A 90 -16.78 -0.51 16.19
CA ALA A 90 -16.11 -1.62 16.87
C ALA A 90 -14.62 -1.73 16.52
N LEU A 91 -14.24 -1.47 15.26
CA LEU A 91 -12.90 -1.76 14.75
C LEU A 91 -11.97 -0.55 14.75
N ASP A 92 -12.50 0.61 14.38
CA ASP A 92 -11.70 1.82 14.21
C ASP A 92 -11.04 2.35 15.50
N PRO A 93 -11.71 2.43 16.67
CA PRO A 93 -11.18 3.19 17.81
C PRO A 93 -9.86 2.63 18.36
N ALA A 94 -9.65 1.31 18.26
CA ALA A 94 -8.42 0.69 18.74
C ALA A 94 -7.19 1.20 17.98
N TYR A 95 -7.33 1.44 16.67
CA TYR A 95 -6.27 1.97 15.83
C TYR A 95 -6.21 3.49 15.88
N SER A 96 -7.31 4.18 15.56
CA SER A 96 -7.29 5.63 15.40
C SER A 96 -6.95 6.37 16.69
N ASN A 97 -7.41 5.89 17.85
CA ASN A 97 -7.05 6.53 19.12
C ASN A 97 -5.60 6.31 19.49
N TYR A 98 -5.07 5.09 19.28
CA TYR A 98 -3.67 4.80 19.58
C TYR A 98 -2.75 5.57 18.63
N LEU A 99 -3.02 5.57 17.33
CA LEU A 99 -2.23 6.32 16.36
C LEU A 99 -2.31 7.83 16.61
N ARG A 100 -3.48 8.37 17.00
CA ARG A 100 -3.61 9.77 17.45
C ARG A 100 -2.66 10.10 18.60
N TYR A 101 -2.57 9.20 19.58
CA TYR A 101 -1.66 9.33 20.72
C TYR A 101 -0.20 9.17 20.31
N SER A 102 0.10 8.24 19.40
CA SER A 102 1.44 7.84 18.98
C SER A 102 1.88 8.49 17.66
N GLY A 103 1.66 9.80 17.51
CA GLY A 103 2.31 10.58 16.46
C GLY A 103 1.49 10.86 15.19
N PHE A 104 0.23 10.45 15.14
CA PHE A 104 -0.70 10.76 14.04
C PHE A 104 -1.95 11.56 14.50
N PRO A 105 -1.78 12.72 15.16
CA PRO A 105 -2.89 13.50 15.71
C PRO A 105 -3.92 13.97 14.67
N LYS A 106 -3.50 14.35 13.46
CA LYS A 106 -4.36 14.80 12.36
C LYS A 106 -5.17 13.64 11.80
N MET A 107 -4.51 12.54 11.43
CA MET A 107 -5.21 11.35 10.95
C MET A 107 -6.22 10.82 11.99
N GLY A 108 -5.83 10.78 13.27
CA GLY A 108 -6.71 10.34 14.34
C GLY A 108 -7.93 11.26 14.57
N LYS A 109 -7.80 12.57 14.34
CA LYS A 109 -8.94 13.52 14.35
C LYS A 109 -9.88 13.25 13.18
N LEU A 110 -9.35 13.06 11.98
CA LEU A 110 -10.13 12.71 10.78
C LEU A 110 -10.90 11.40 10.96
N ALA A 111 -10.28 10.38 11.58
CA ALA A 111 -10.95 9.11 11.87
C ALA A 111 -12.12 9.26 12.84
N VAL A 112 -11.95 10.04 13.93
CA VAL A 112 -13.05 10.34 14.87
C VAL A 112 -14.20 11.04 14.19
N GLU A 113 -13.88 12.02 13.33
CA GLU A 113 -14.88 12.77 12.58
C GLU A 113 -15.62 11.89 11.57
N LEU A 114 -14.89 11.15 10.73
CA LEU A 114 -15.47 10.21 9.76
C LEU A 114 -16.46 9.26 10.41
N ARG A 115 -16.10 8.69 11.57
CA ARG A 115 -16.97 7.81 12.34
C ARG A 115 -18.29 8.49 12.74
N GLY A 116 -18.22 9.75 13.18
CA GLY A 116 -19.39 10.56 13.50
C GLY A 116 -20.26 10.84 12.28
N LEU A 117 -19.64 11.16 11.14
CA LEU A 117 -20.32 11.42 9.87
C LEU A 117 -20.99 10.17 9.30
N ILE A 118 -20.33 9.00 9.35
CA ILE A 118 -20.92 7.72 8.94
C ILE A 118 -22.16 7.41 9.78
N ARG A 119 -22.08 7.57 11.11
CA ARG A 119 -23.21 7.31 12.02
C ARG A 119 -24.42 8.21 11.72
N ALA A 120 -24.19 9.44 11.30
CA ALA A 120 -25.24 10.41 11.00
C ALA A 120 -25.78 10.33 9.56
N SER A 121 -25.11 9.59 8.68
CA SER A 121 -25.43 9.56 7.25
C SER A 121 -26.58 8.61 6.92
N THR A 122 -27.39 9.00 5.94
CA THR A 122 -28.39 8.16 5.28
C THR A 122 -28.02 7.82 3.85
N SER A 123 -26.85 8.27 3.37
CA SER A 123 -26.39 8.14 1.98
C SER A 123 -25.24 7.15 1.89
N ARG A 124 -25.49 5.97 1.29
CA ARG A 124 -24.46 4.95 1.09
C ARG A 124 -23.34 5.45 0.18
N SER A 125 -23.70 6.15 -0.91
CA SER A 125 -22.71 6.66 -1.85
C SER A 125 -21.72 7.60 -1.18
N ASP A 126 -22.20 8.47 -0.29
CA ASP A 126 -21.32 9.43 0.40
C ASP A 126 -20.45 8.73 1.45
N VAL A 127 -21.00 7.71 2.13
CA VAL A 127 -20.23 6.89 3.08
C VAL A 127 -19.12 6.12 2.36
N VAL A 128 -19.44 5.49 1.22
CA VAL A 128 -18.46 4.77 0.40
C VAL A 128 -17.38 5.74 -0.10
N ALA A 129 -17.75 6.90 -0.64
CA ALA A 129 -16.80 7.89 -1.12
C ALA A 129 -15.83 8.35 -0.01
N ALA A 130 -16.36 8.65 1.19
CA ALA A 130 -15.54 9.08 2.32
C ALA A 130 -14.62 7.97 2.86
N LEU A 131 -15.10 6.72 2.95
CA LEU A 131 -14.27 5.57 3.33
C LEU A 131 -13.17 5.29 2.32
N ARG A 132 -13.49 5.40 1.02
CA ARG A 132 -12.50 5.26 -0.06
C ARG A 132 -11.42 6.33 0.01
N ALA A 133 -11.82 7.60 0.15
CA ALA A 133 -10.88 8.71 0.31
C ALA A 133 -9.98 8.54 1.55
N PHE A 134 -10.57 8.16 2.68
CA PHE A 134 -9.81 7.96 3.91
C PHE A 134 -8.88 6.74 3.87
N THR A 135 -9.29 5.65 3.22
CA THR A 135 -8.41 4.48 2.99
C THR A 135 -7.25 4.83 2.06
N ALA A 136 -7.48 5.61 1.00
CA ALA A 136 -6.42 6.09 0.12
C ALA A 136 -5.43 7.00 0.87
N TYR A 137 -5.95 7.88 1.73
CA TYR A 137 -5.16 8.73 2.60
C TYR A 137 -4.25 7.93 3.55
N THR A 138 -4.78 6.93 4.26
CA THR A 138 -3.97 6.10 5.17
C THR A 138 -2.99 5.21 4.42
N ASN A 139 -3.34 4.74 3.22
CA ASN A 139 -2.40 4.00 2.36
C ASN A 139 -1.21 4.89 1.97
N ARG A 140 -1.48 6.16 1.66
CA ARG A 140 -0.43 7.12 1.31
C ARG A 140 0.44 7.49 2.50
N LEU A 141 -0.14 7.71 3.68
CA LEU A 141 0.62 7.84 4.92
C LEU A 141 1.51 6.62 5.17
N GLN A 142 0.99 5.41 4.94
CA GLN A 142 1.74 4.18 5.12
C GLN A 142 2.91 4.07 4.13
N ALA A 143 2.76 4.56 2.89
CA ALA A 143 3.87 4.58 1.92
C ALA A 143 5.07 5.38 2.46
N TRP A 144 4.81 6.60 2.96
CA TRP A 144 5.84 7.43 3.58
C TRP A 144 6.40 6.85 4.87
N SER A 145 5.52 6.31 5.73
CA SER A 145 5.90 5.61 6.96
C SER A 145 6.84 4.43 6.66
N PHE A 146 6.51 3.65 5.63
CA PHE A 146 7.29 2.49 5.22
C PHE A 146 8.66 2.89 4.68
N HIS A 147 8.71 3.89 3.80
CA HIS A 147 9.97 4.34 3.21
C HIS A 147 10.99 4.75 4.28
N TYR A 148 10.55 5.57 5.24
CA TYR A 148 11.44 6.11 6.26
C TYR A 148 11.68 5.19 7.46
N PHE A 149 10.87 4.15 7.66
CA PHE A 149 11.09 3.19 8.74
C PHE A 149 12.53 2.62 8.71
N PRO A 150 13.21 2.45 9.84
CA PRO A 150 14.65 2.12 9.87
C PRO A 150 14.92 0.63 9.57
N TRP A 151 14.52 0.14 8.39
CA TRP A 151 14.73 -1.24 7.93
C TRP A 151 16.19 -1.70 7.96
N GLY A 152 17.14 -0.76 7.86
CA GLY A 152 18.58 -1.02 8.02
C GLY A 152 18.94 -1.77 9.32
N LEU A 153 18.11 -1.67 10.36
CA LEU A 153 18.25 -2.47 11.59
C LEU A 153 18.30 -3.98 11.30
N GLY A 154 17.58 -4.46 10.28
CA GLY A 154 17.55 -5.87 9.86
C GLY A 154 18.92 -6.43 9.48
N LYS A 155 19.90 -5.57 9.13
CA LYS A 155 21.29 -5.97 8.87
C LYS A 155 21.99 -6.55 10.11
N HIS A 156 21.46 -6.29 11.31
CA HIS A 156 21.95 -6.82 12.58
C HIS A 156 21.19 -8.07 13.04
N PHE A 157 20.12 -8.47 12.33
CA PHE A 157 19.27 -9.63 12.65
C PHE A 157 19.26 -10.63 11.50
N ARG A 158 20.44 -11.12 11.09
CA ARG A 158 20.58 -12.03 9.95
C ARG A 158 20.53 -13.50 10.38
N TYR A 159 19.93 -14.34 9.55
CA TYR A 159 20.08 -15.79 9.64
C TYR A 159 21.53 -16.19 9.30
N ASP A 160 21.98 -17.29 9.89
CA ASP A 160 23.18 -18.00 9.45
C ASP A 160 22.99 -18.50 8.01
N GLU A 161 24.01 -18.39 7.17
CA GLU A 161 23.98 -18.86 5.77
C GLU A 161 23.63 -20.33 5.66
N ALA A 162 24.11 -21.18 6.58
CA ALA A 162 23.77 -22.60 6.60
C ALA A 162 22.25 -22.81 6.79
N ARG A 163 21.62 -22.00 7.65
CA ARG A 163 20.16 -22.08 7.87
C ARG A 163 19.35 -21.62 6.67
N LEU A 164 19.90 -20.75 5.81
CA LEU A 164 19.25 -20.33 4.58
C LEU A 164 19.26 -21.44 3.53
N GLN A 165 20.35 -22.22 3.47
CA GLN A 165 20.47 -23.37 2.56
C GLN A 165 19.56 -24.53 2.97
N ASP A 166 19.39 -24.73 4.28
CA ASP A 166 18.53 -25.77 4.86
C ASP A 166 17.06 -25.36 5.01
N ALA A 167 16.68 -24.16 4.53
CA ALA A 167 15.31 -23.68 4.65
C ALA A 167 14.34 -24.61 3.90
N PRO A 168 13.19 -24.96 4.49
CA PRO A 168 12.21 -25.80 3.81
C PRO A 168 11.72 -25.11 2.54
N LEU A 169 11.57 -25.89 1.47
CA LEU A 169 10.94 -25.39 0.25
C LEU A 169 9.50 -24.97 0.53
N PRO A 170 8.98 -23.96 -0.20
CA PRO A 170 7.55 -23.64 -0.20
C PRO A 170 6.70 -24.89 -0.41
N VAL A 171 5.56 -24.97 0.28
CA VAL A 171 4.63 -26.09 0.14
C VAL A 171 4.26 -26.23 -1.33
N ALA A 172 4.42 -27.42 -1.91
CA ALA A 172 4.12 -27.63 -3.33
C ALA A 172 2.62 -27.41 -3.60
N ASP A 173 2.30 -26.57 -4.57
CA ASP A 173 0.95 -26.42 -5.11
C ASP A 173 0.91 -27.04 -6.50
N LEU A 174 0.43 -28.28 -6.58
CA LEU A 174 0.34 -29.04 -7.82
C LEU A 174 -0.73 -28.46 -8.78
N GLY A 175 -1.55 -27.51 -8.32
CA GLY A 175 -2.55 -26.80 -9.13
C GLY A 175 -2.10 -25.42 -9.59
N ALA A 176 -0.88 -24.97 -9.23
CA ALA A 176 -0.40 -23.63 -9.59
C ALA A 176 -0.27 -23.48 -11.11
N THR A 177 -1.13 -22.62 -11.68
CA THR A 177 -1.05 -22.23 -13.09
C THR A 177 -0.15 -21.02 -13.23
N ARG A 178 0.95 -21.18 -13.96
CA ARG A 178 1.76 -20.03 -14.40
C ARG A 178 1.01 -19.30 -15.49
N ALA A 179 0.64 -18.05 -15.24
CA ALA A 179 -0.05 -17.25 -16.26
C ALA A 179 0.91 -16.86 -17.38
N CYS A 180 0.42 -16.84 -18.62
CA CYS A 180 1.19 -16.41 -19.78
C CYS A 180 0.57 -15.13 -20.34
N ILE A 181 1.10 -13.98 -19.96
CA ILE A 181 0.53 -12.69 -20.35
C ILE A 181 1.12 -12.28 -21.70
N THR A 182 0.35 -12.48 -22.77
CA THR A 182 0.82 -12.21 -24.16
C THR A 182 0.06 -11.09 -24.85
N ARG A 183 -1.09 -10.66 -24.30
CA ARG A 183 -1.98 -9.64 -24.86
C ARG A 183 -2.59 -8.81 -23.75
N GLY A 184 -2.91 -7.56 -24.06
CA GLY A 184 -3.54 -6.62 -23.14
C GLY A 184 -3.03 -5.19 -23.32
N GLN A 185 -3.48 -4.29 -22.44
CA GLN A 185 -3.09 -2.89 -22.49
C GLN A 185 -1.59 -2.74 -22.24
N ARG A 186 -0.93 -1.97 -23.10
CA ARG A 186 0.50 -1.68 -23.00
C ARG A 186 0.73 -0.49 -22.09
N ILE A 187 1.69 -0.65 -21.17
CA ILE A 187 2.12 0.39 -20.24
C ILE A 187 3.63 0.52 -20.25
N ARG A 188 4.09 1.71 -19.86
CA ARG A 188 5.50 2.03 -19.63
C ARG A 188 5.69 2.33 -18.16
N ILE A 189 6.79 1.84 -17.60
CA ILE A 189 7.20 2.08 -16.22
C ILE A 189 8.58 2.71 -16.24
N SER A 190 8.75 3.86 -15.59
CA SER A 190 10.04 4.56 -15.47
C SER A 190 10.39 4.83 -14.01
N TRP A 191 11.69 4.79 -13.69
CA TRP A 191 12.21 5.09 -12.35
C TRP A 191 13.19 6.26 -12.40
N GLU A 192 12.84 7.35 -11.74
CA GLU A 192 13.71 8.50 -11.53
C GLU A 192 14.27 8.51 -10.10
N PRO A 193 15.54 8.90 -9.87
CA PRO A 193 16.47 9.49 -10.82
C PRO A 193 17.32 8.46 -11.59
N LEU A 194 16.89 7.19 -11.68
CA LEU A 194 17.70 6.14 -12.29
C LEU A 194 17.78 6.24 -13.82
N GLY A 195 16.81 6.93 -14.46
CA GLY A 195 16.71 7.01 -15.92
C GLY A 195 16.44 5.66 -16.58
N ILE A 196 15.84 4.71 -15.84
CA ILE A 196 15.54 3.37 -16.32
C ILE A 196 14.06 3.30 -16.69
N THR A 197 13.79 2.76 -17.88
CA THR A 197 12.43 2.59 -18.40
C THR A 197 12.27 1.19 -18.97
N VAL A 198 11.10 0.58 -18.69
CA VAL A 198 10.67 -0.73 -19.19
C VAL A 198 9.25 -0.65 -19.74
N ASN A 199 8.91 -1.56 -20.64
CA ASN A 199 7.55 -1.74 -21.15
C ASN A 199 6.94 -3.03 -20.61
N ALA A 200 5.62 -3.05 -20.45
CA ALA A 200 4.88 -4.20 -19.95
C ALA A 200 3.50 -4.34 -20.61
N THR A 201 2.97 -5.56 -20.56
CA THR A 201 1.59 -5.88 -20.95
C THR A 201 0.77 -6.12 -19.69
N LEU A 202 -0.33 -5.42 -19.52
CA LEU A 202 -1.32 -5.72 -18.48
C LEU A 202 -2.09 -7.00 -18.82
N ALA A 203 -2.46 -7.78 -17.80
CA ALA A 203 -3.26 -8.99 -17.88
C ALA A 203 -4.75 -8.65 -18.11
N SER A 204 -5.04 -7.87 -19.15
CA SER A 204 -6.36 -7.27 -19.39
C SER A 204 -7.43 -8.29 -19.80
N GLU A 205 -7.04 -9.47 -20.28
CA GLU A 205 -7.97 -10.56 -20.57
C GLU A 205 -8.27 -11.38 -19.30
N GLU A 206 -7.30 -11.50 -18.40
CA GLU A 206 -7.39 -12.37 -17.22
C GLU A 206 -7.93 -11.65 -15.97
N ASN A 207 -7.60 -10.37 -15.77
CA ASN A 207 -8.14 -9.53 -14.69
C ASN A 207 -8.61 -8.18 -15.26
N PRO A 208 -9.66 -8.16 -16.11
CA PRO A 208 -10.06 -6.95 -16.85
C PRO A 208 -10.46 -5.78 -15.95
N GLU A 209 -11.17 -6.03 -14.86
CA GLU A 209 -11.68 -4.99 -13.96
C GLU A 209 -10.53 -4.32 -13.19
N LEU A 210 -9.62 -5.11 -12.62
CA LEU A 210 -8.42 -4.60 -11.95
C LEU A 210 -7.53 -3.82 -12.92
N CYS A 211 -7.31 -4.35 -14.14
CA CYS A 211 -6.53 -3.64 -15.15
C CYS A 211 -7.22 -2.33 -15.57
N GLY A 212 -8.54 -2.33 -15.68
CA GLY A 212 -9.35 -1.14 -15.95
C GLY A 212 -9.19 -0.07 -14.89
N ASP A 213 -9.24 -0.43 -13.60
CA ASP A 213 -9.02 0.49 -12.47
C ASP A 213 -7.63 1.13 -12.54
N VAL A 214 -6.59 0.34 -12.84
CA VAL A 214 -5.22 0.84 -12.99
C VAL A 214 -5.12 1.79 -14.18
N VAL A 215 -5.64 1.41 -15.35
CA VAL A 215 -5.62 2.22 -16.57
C VAL A 215 -6.34 3.55 -16.39
N ALA A 216 -7.48 3.55 -15.69
CA ALA A 216 -8.24 4.77 -15.41
C ALA A 216 -7.48 5.79 -14.55
N ALA A 217 -6.50 5.34 -13.76
CA ALA A 217 -5.65 6.19 -12.94
C ALA A 217 -4.32 6.59 -13.60
N LEU A 218 -4.03 6.10 -14.81
CA LEU A 218 -2.80 6.47 -15.52
C LEU A 218 -2.89 7.90 -16.10
N PRO A 219 -1.76 8.65 -16.13
CA PRO A 219 -0.48 8.31 -15.50
C PRO A 219 -0.48 8.58 -13.99
N PHE A 220 0.33 7.83 -13.24
CA PHE A 220 0.61 8.15 -11.84
C PHE A 220 2.09 7.98 -11.50
N THR A 221 2.54 8.73 -10.49
CA THR A 221 3.91 8.68 -9.94
C THR A 221 3.85 8.42 -8.43
N VAL A 222 4.66 7.47 -7.96
CA VAL A 222 4.63 6.95 -6.59
C VAL A 222 6.04 6.60 -6.10
N ILE A 223 6.26 6.62 -4.79
CA ILE A 223 7.53 6.20 -4.19
C ILE A 223 7.69 4.69 -4.36
N GLN A 224 8.83 4.27 -4.88
CA GLN A 224 9.21 2.88 -5.03
C GLN A 224 9.97 2.40 -3.79
N ASP A 225 9.48 1.34 -3.16
CA ASP A 225 10.14 0.68 -2.04
C ASP A 225 10.43 -0.79 -2.31
N HIS A 226 11.33 -1.36 -1.51
CA HIS A 226 11.70 -2.77 -1.56
C HIS A 226 10.86 -3.61 -0.60
N ALA A 227 10.51 -4.84 -1.00
CA ALA A 227 9.94 -5.81 -0.09
C ALA A 227 10.94 -6.21 1.01
N VAL A 228 10.54 -6.12 2.27
CA VAL A 228 11.43 -6.40 3.42
C VAL A 228 11.34 -7.84 3.94
N VAL A 229 10.50 -8.69 3.31
CA VAL A 229 10.28 -10.10 3.69
C VAL A 229 10.34 -11.02 2.47
N THR A 230 9.61 -10.69 1.41
CA THR A 230 9.31 -11.56 0.26
C THR A 230 10.52 -12.03 -0.55
N GLY A 231 11.62 -11.28 -0.56
CA GLY A 231 12.78 -11.51 -1.44
C GLY A 231 12.93 -10.41 -2.50
N GLU A 232 13.37 -10.77 -3.71
CA GLU A 232 13.69 -9.84 -4.79
C GLU A 232 12.42 -9.33 -5.50
N SER A 233 11.68 -8.50 -4.76
CA SER A 233 10.43 -7.85 -5.17
C SER A 233 10.42 -6.40 -4.69
N MET A 234 9.86 -5.53 -5.51
CA MET A 234 9.68 -4.11 -5.22
C MET A 234 8.19 -3.76 -5.29
N TYR A 235 7.72 -2.85 -4.45
CA TYR A 235 6.35 -2.38 -4.50
C TYR A 235 6.20 -0.88 -4.24
N ALA A 236 5.10 -0.33 -4.72
CA ALA A 236 4.74 1.07 -4.51
C ALA A 236 3.24 1.18 -4.25
N TRP A 237 2.84 2.00 -3.29
CA TRP A 237 1.43 2.29 -3.00
C TRP A 237 0.86 3.18 -4.10
N THR A 238 -0.17 2.71 -4.77
CA THR A 238 -0.78 3.43 -5.90
C THR A 238 -1.81 4.46 -5.43
N PRO A 239 -2.23 5.41 -6.30
CA PRO A 239 -3.44 6.20 -6.05
C PRO A 239 -4.73 5.40 -6.31
N VAL A 240 -4.64 4.15 -6.76
CA VAL A 240 -5.78 3.30 -7.10
C VAL A 240 -6.29 2.64 -5.82
N LEU A 241 -7.61 2.64 -5.61
CA LEU A 241 -8.26 1.84 -4.57
C LEU A 241 -9.21 0.85 -5.25
N SER A 242 -8.69 -0.28 -5.69
CA SER A 242 -9.46 -1.31 -6.36
C SER A 242 -10.05 -2.29 -5.35
N THR A 243 -11.36 -2.51 -5.48
CA THR A 243 -12.14 -3.59 -4.86
C THR A 243 -12.63 -4.60 -5.91
N ALA A 244 -12.09 -4.51 -7.14
CA ALA A 244 -12.48 -5.33 -8.27
C ALA A 244 -12.36 -6.84 -7.98
N PRO A 245 -13.24 -7.67 -8.56
CA PRO A 245 -13.09 -9.12 -8.51
C PRO A 245 -11.75 -9.55 -9.14
N ILE A 246 -11.14 -10.60 -8.59
CA ILE A 246 -9.87 -11.15 -9.08
C ILE A 246 -10.11 -12.55 -9.60
N HIS A 247 -9.88 -12.75 -10.89
CA HIS A 247 -10.11 -14.01 -11.61
C HIS A 247 -8.82 -14.81 -11.80
N LEU A 248 -7.66 -14.13 -11.83
CA LEU A 248 -6.35 -14.77 -11.92
C LEU A 248 -5.43 -14.36 -10.78
N ARG A 249 -4.88 -15.36 -10.10
CA ARG A 249 -3.84 -15.23 -9.07
C ARG A 249 -2.68 -16.16 -9.40
N GLU A 250 -1.49 -15.79 -8.91
CA GLU A 250 -0.28 -16.62 -9.01
C GLU A 250 0.47 -16.58 -7.69
N ARG A 251 1.13 -17.69 -7.32
CA ARG A 251 1.99 -17.74 -6.15
C ARG A 251 3.22 -16.88 -6.38
N ILE A 252 3.59 -16.10 -5.37
CA ILE A 252 4.70 -15.15 -5.48
C ILE A 252 6.02 -15.87 -5.78
N CYS A 253 6.33 -16.95 -5.07
CA CYS A 253 7.54 -17.75 -5.26
C CYS A 253 7.68 -18.39 -6.65
N ASP A 254 6.57 -18.59 -7.37
CA ASP A 254 6.57 -19.22 -8.69
C ASP A 254 6.57 -18.21 -9.85
N ALA A 255 6.29 -16.94 -9.54
CA ALA A 255 6.19 -15.89 -10.53
C ALA A 255 7.54 -15.63 -11.22
N PRO A 256 7.54 -15.37 -12.54
CA PRO A 256 8.78 -15.04 -13.23
C PRO A 256 9.32 -13.65 -12.89
N VAL A 257 10.61 -13.45 -13.17
CA VAL A 257 11.19 -12.10 -13.28
C VAL A 257 10.37 -11.29 -14.29
N GLY A 258 10.03 -10.06 -13.93
CA GLY A 258 9.17 -9.18 -14.72
C GLY A 258 7.68 -9.31 -14.43
N ARG A 259 7.24 -10.27 -13.59
CA ARG A 259 5.83 -10.37 -13.19
C ARG A 259 5.38 -9.11 -12.47
N LEU A 260 4.27 -8.55 -12.95
CA LEU A 260 3.54 -7.49 -12.27
C LEU A 260 2.42 -8.09 -11.43
N ARG A 261 2.35 -7.70 -10.17
CA ARG A 261 1.27 -8.09 -9.24
C ARG A 261 0.60 -6.85 -8.67
N TYR A 262 -0.64 -6.99 -8.24
CA TYR A 262 -1.34 -5.93 -7.55
C TYR A 262 -1.88 -6.42 -6.21
N SER A 263 -1.46 -5.80 -5.11
CA SER A 263 -1.94 -6.19 -3.78
C SER A 263 -3.10 -5.30 -3.34
N GLN A 264 -4.33 -5.70 -3.68
CA GLN A 264 -5.54 -4.96 -3.29
C GLN A 264 -5.67 -4.87 -1.76
N SER A 265 -5.59 -6.00 -1.06
CA SER A 265 -5.86 -6.06 0.37
C SER A 265 -4.72 -5.56 1.25
N THR A 266 -3.49 -5.44 0.74
CA THR A 266 -2.34 -5.00 1.54
C THR A 266 -1.75 -3.68 1.05
N GLY A 267 -2.63 -2.70 0.83
CA GLY A 267 -2.24 -1.32 0.60
C GLY A 267 -2.24 -0.88 -0.86
N GLN A 268 -2.98 -1.58 -1.72
CA GLN A 268 -3.21 -1.17 -3.11
C GLN A 268 -1.90 -0.94 -3.88
N LYS A 269 -1.01 -1.94 -3.75
CA LYS A 269 0.37 -1.84 -4.21
C LYS A 269 0.54 -2.34 -5.63
N PHE A 270 1.24 -1.59 -6.46
CA PHE A 270 1.81 -2.06 -7.71
C PHE A 270 3.15 -2.72 -7.40
N ILE A 271 3.33 -3.97 -7.83
CA ILE A 271 4.47 -4.80 -7.44
C ILE A 271 5.20 -5.28 -8.69
N VAL A 272 6.53 -5.16 -8.69
CA VAL A 272 7.43 -5.68 -9.71
C VAL A 272 8.33 -6.75 -9.09
N GLN A 273 8.30 -7.95 -9.65
CA GLN A 273 9.24 -9.01 -9.29
C GLN A 273 10.49 -8.91 -10.16
N TYR A 274 11.67 -8.85 -9.54
CA TYR A 274 12.94 -8.73 -10.27
C TYR A 274 13.87 -9.93 -10.07
N GLY A 275 13.52 -10.87 -9.19
CA GLY A 275 14.29 -12.08 -8.94
C GLY A 275 13.56 -13.09 -8.05
N PRO A 276 14.29 -14.01 -7.38
CA PRO A 276 13.70 -15.04 -6.54
C PRO A 276 13.00 -14.48 -5.29
N THR A 277 11.90 -15.12 -4.93
CA THR A 277 11.09 -14.78 -3.75
C THR A 277 10.68 -16.03 -2.99
N THR A 278 10.49 -15.91 -1.67
CA THR A 278 10.20 -17.05 -0.78
C THR A 278 8.73 -17.14 -0.34
N GLU A 279 7.95 -16.08 -0.54
CA GLU A 279 6.55 -16.02 -0.11
C GLU A 279 5.68 -16.92 -1.00
N ASP A 280 4.87 -17.78 -0.40
CA ASP A 280 4.04 -18.77 -1.10
C ASP A 280 2.56 -18.35 -1.25
N LEU A 281 2.23 -17.13 -0.82
CA LEU A 281 0.90 -16.55 -0.98
C LEU A 281 0.56 -16.32 -2.45
N SER A 282 -0.72 -16.48 -2.80
CA SER A 282 -1.23 -16.18 -4.14
C SER A 282 -1.72 -14.74 -4.23
N GLN A 283 -1.17 -13.97 -5.17
CA GLN A 283 -1.52 -12.57 -5.41
C GLN A 283 -2.17 -12.36 -6.79
N PRO A 284 -3.03 -11.33 -6.94
CA PRO A 284 -3.56 -10.95 -8.24
C PRO A 284 -2.45 -10.65 -9.26
N VAL A 285 -2.58 -11.25 -10.44
CA VAL A 285 -1.70 -10.97 -11.58
C VAL A 285 -2.14 -9.67 -12.25
N LEU A 286 -1.24 -8.70 -12.37
CA LEU A 286 -1.52 -7.43 -13.04
C LEU A 286 -1.00 -7.40 -14.48
N GLY A 287 0.07 -8.14 -14.78
CA GLY A 287 0.71 -8.10 -16.09
C GLY A 287 2.13 -8.66 -16.06
N GLU A 288 2.90 -8.41 -17.12
CA GLU A 288 4.28 -8.86 -17.25
C GLU A 288 5.11 -7.85 -18.04
N ILE A 289 6.33 -7.58 -17.55
CA ILE A 289 7.35 -6.78 -18.22
C ILE A 289 7.92 -7.55 -19.41
N ASP A 290 8.20 -6.84 -20.49
CA ASP A 290 8.78 -7.43 -21.70
C ASP A 290 10.11 -8.13 -21.40
N ALA A 291 10.31 -9.31 -21.98
CA ALA A 291 11.54 -10.08 -21.81
C ALA A 291 12.81 -9.30 -22.21
N ALA A 292 12.71 -8.38 -23.18
CA ALA A 292 13.81 -7.51 -23.60
C ALA A 292 14.22 -6.49 -22.54
N ASP A 293 13.32 -6.15 -21.62
CA ASP A 293 13.51 -5.16 -20.57
C ASP A 293 13.79 -5.80 -19.19
N ALA A 294 13.49 -7.09 -19.00
CA ALA A 294 13.64 -7.81 -17.73
C ALA A 294 15.05 -7.70 -17.12
N GLY A 295 16.10 -7.70 -17.95
CA GLY A 295 17.49 -7.56 -17.49
C GLY A 295 17.82 -6.21 -16.84
N LYS A 296 16.99 -5.18 -17.04
CA LYS A 296 17.16 -3.86 -16.39
C LYS A 296 16.73 -3.87 -14.92
N LEU A 297 15.90 -4.84 -14.52
CA LEU A 297 15.24 -4.84 -13.21
C LEU A 297 16.18 -5.10 -12.05
N GLU A 298 17.29 -5.82 -12.25
CA GLU A 298 18.30 -6.04 -11.21
C GLU A 298 18.88 -4.70 -10.71
N GLN A 299 19.19 -3.79 -11.64
CA GLN A 299 19.72 -2.47 -11.31
C GLN A 299 18.70 -1.64 -10.51
N VAL A 300 17.43 -1.68 -10.91
CA VAL A 300 16.34 -1.00 -10.17
C VAL A 300 16.18 -1.62 -8.79
N GLY A 301 16.10 -2.95 -8.70
CA GLY A 301 15.99 -3.73 -7.47
C GLY A 301 17.04 -3.37 -6.44
N ARG A 302 18.31 -3.33 -6.85
CA ARG A 302 19.42 -2.94 -5.96
C ARG A 302 19.35 -1.49 -5.51
N ALA A 303 19.05 -0.56 -6.42
CA ALA A 303 18.92 0.85 -6.06
C ALA A 303 17.77 1.08 -5.07
N VAL A 304 16.65 0.39 -5.27
CA VAL A 304 15.47 0.43 -4.39
C VAL A 304 15.76 -0.23 -3.05
N TRP A 305 16.51 -1.34 -3.01
CA TRP A 305 16.99 -1.93 -1.76
C TRP A 305 17.82 -0.93 -0.94
N ASP A 306 18.84 -0.32 -1.56
CA ASP A 306 19.72 0.65 -0.89
C ASP A 306 18.93 1.89 -0.42
N SER A 307 17.95 2.32 -1.20
CA SER A 307 17.02 3.38 -0.85
C SER A 307 16.21 3.03 0.40
N THR A 308 15.51 1.89 0.39
CA THR A 308 14.64 1.46 1.48
C THR A 308 15.42 1.08 2.75
N PHE A 309 16.62 0.50 2.66
CA PHE A 309 17.37 0.03 3.84
C PHE A 309 18.36 1.05 4.39
N ASP A 310 18.98 1.88 3.55
CA ASP A 310 20.15 2.66 3.94
C ASP A 310 19.96 4.16 3.76
N ASN A 311 19.93 4.62 2.51
CA ASN A 311 20.18 6.02 2.21
C ASN A 311 18.91 6.88 2.16
N LYS A 312 17.72 6.26 2.14
CA LYS A 312 16.40 6.91 2.11
C LYS A 312 16.23 7.91 0.95
N LYS A 313 16.99 7.73 -0.14
CA LYS A 313 16.84 8.54 -1.36
C LYS A 313 15.57 8.10 -2.07
N LEU A 314 14.66 9.04 -2.31
CA LEU A 314 13.42 8.75 -3.00
C LEU A 314 13.69 8.31 -4.44
N ILE A 315 13.12 7.15 -4.80
CA ILE A 315 13.04 6.67 -6.18
C ILE A 315 11.57 6.73 -6.57
N TRP A 316 11.28 7.46 -7.63
CA TRP A 316 9.92 7.72 -8.10
C TRP A 316 9.63 6.81 -9.29
N MET A 317 8.67 5.91 -9.12
CA MET A 317 8.12 5.10 -10.19
C MET A 317 6.96 5.84 -10.85
N THR A 318 7.03 6.06 -12.16
CA THR A 318 5.90 6.54 -12.96
C THR A 318 5.38 5.40 -13.82
N VAL A 319 4.05 5.21 -13.86
CA VAL A 319 3.38 4.28 -14.75
C VAL A 319 2.49 5.09 -15.69
N GLU A 320 2.58 4.82 -16.98
CA GLU A 320 1.82 5.50 -18.04
C GLU A 320 1.45 4.55 -19.17
N LEU A 321 0.56 4.98 -20.07
CA LEU A 321 0.27 4.22 -21.30
C LEU A 321 1.50 4.25 -22.23
N ALA A 322 1.86 3.11 -22.81
CA ALA A 322 3.01 2.98 -23.70
C ALA A 322 2.71 3.37 -25.15
#